data_AF-A0A7W1R9P7-F1
#
_entry.id   AF-A0A7W1R9P7-F1
#
_cell.length_a   1.000
_cell.length_b   1.000
_cell.length_c   1.000
_cell.angle_alpha   90.00
_cell.angle_beta   90.00
_cell.angle_gamma   90.00
#
_symmetry.space_group_name_H-M   'P 1'
#
loop_
_entity.id
_entity.type
_entity.pdbx_description
1 polymer ?
#
loop_
_entity_poly.entity_id
_entity_poly.type
_entity_poly.pdbx_seq_one_letter_code
_entity_poly.pdbx_strand_id
1 'polypeptide(L)'
;PVLTDLKLDMGGVETDFVYPRNLPDLFKGTQIALIGRYRNAVDLNPVRLSLTGRTGSRAQTFYYENQRFPLRTEKNDFLPRLWATRRVGWLMEQIRTNGEQRELRDEVVDLGTRYGIVTPYTSYLALESDEATQATAGNQARDGRRRNNIAGLSGADASVSPSTTSRPAVPKAAARATTGAVAVQQSKRDRAQQESVRVESESSAGGVRAVGGKTFYLRDQVWTDAEFKADARLPETTLTFASDDYFALLKREPRLADFFALGERVIVVYQGRVYRVNAATK
;
A
#
# COMPACT_ATOMS: atom_id res chain seq x y z
N PRO A 1 0.44 7.05 30.73
CA PRO A 1 0.68 7.97 29.59
C PRO A 1 1.70 9.04 30.00
N VAL A 2 2.59 9.46 29.10
CA VAL A 2 3.51 10.58 29.33
C VAL A 2 2.87 11.91 28.92
N LEU A 3 1.98 11.89 27.93
CA LEU A 3 1.13 13.01 27.54
C LEU A 3 -0.27 12.49 27.17
N THR A 4 -1.31 13.18 27.65
CA THR A 4 -2.71 12.93 27.28
C THR A 4 -3.33 14.15 26.61
N ASP A 5 -4.54 14.01 26.07
CA ASP A 5 -5.33 15.10 25.47
C ASP A 5 -4.56 15.86 24.38
N LEU A 6 -3.85 15.09 23.53
CA LEU A 6 -2.98 15.67 22.51
C LEU A 6 -3.76 16.47 21.47
N LYS A 7 -3.29 17.68 21.18
CA LYS A 7 -3.76 18.49 20.04
C LYS A 7 -2.57 19.09 19.31
N LEU A 8 -2.56 18.91 17.99
CA LEU A 8 -1.56 19.46 17.09
C LEU A 8 -2.17 20.64 16.33
N ASP A 9 -1.55 21.80 16.44
CA ASP A 9 -1.81 22.96 15.60
C ASP A 9 -0.81 23.01 14.45
N MET A 10 -1.33 23.08 13.23
CA MET A 10 -0.56 23.08 11.99
C MET A 10 -0.03 24.45 11.58
N GLY A 11 -0.25 25.49 12.39
CA GLY A 11 0.35 26.82 12.17
C GLY A 11 -0.16 27.50 10.90
N GLY A 12 -1.45 27.32 10.58
CA GLY A 12 -2.09 27.90 9.39
C GLY A 12 -1.98 27.06 8.11
N VAL A 13 -1.29 25.92 8.14
CA VAL A 13 -1.27 24.98 6.99
C VAL A 13 -2.63 24.32 6.86
N GLU A 14 -3.26 24.44 5.70
CA GLU A 14 -4.52 23.76 5.40
C GLU A 14 -4.26 22.28 5.17
N THR A 15 -4.81 21.42 6.03
CA THR A 15 -4.65 19.96 5.96
C THR A 15 -5.96 19.22 5.77
N ASP A 16 -5.90 18.16 4.96
CA ASP A 16 -7.02 17.24 4.74
C ASP A 16 -6.59 15.80 4.99
N PHE A 17 -7.58 14.96 5.33
CA PHE A 17 -7.39 13.51 5.46
C PHE A 17 -6.18 13.13 6.32
N VAL A 18 -6.05 13.79 7.49
CA VAL A 18 -5.02 13.50 8.49
C VAL A 18 -5.44 12.29 9.31
N TYR A 19 -4.48 11.38 9.51
CA TYR A 19 -4.65 10.12 10.21
C TYR A 19 -3.56 9.93 11.27
N PRO A 20 -3.91 9.40 12.46
CA PRO A 20 -5.26 9.05 12.91
C PRO A 20 -6.15 10.30 13.08
N ARG A 21 -7.48 10.14 12.95
CA ARG A 21 -8.45 11.26 13.07
C ARG A 21 -8.50 11.85 14.49
N ASN A 22 -8.27 11.01 15.49
CA ASN A 22 -8.13 11.40 16.89
C ASN A 22 -6.73 11.03 17.34
N LEU A 23 -6.03 11.97 18.00
CA LEU A 23 -4.71 11.71 18.55
C LEU A 23 -4.85 10.88 19.83
N PRO A 24 -4.24 9.68 19.89
CA PRO A 24 -4.26 8.88 21.11
C PRO A 24 -3.30 9.47 22.15
N ASP A 25 -3.43 9.02 23.39
CA ASP A 25 -2.44 9.34 24.43
C ASP A 25 -1.05 8.77 24.08
N LEU A 26 -0.01 9.53 24.40
CA LEU A 26 1.38 9.10 24.22
C LEU A 26 1.84 8.33 25.46
N PHE A 27 2.45 7.17 25.26
CA PHE A 27 3.00 6.34 26.33
C PHE A 27 4.52 6.29 26.25
N LYS A 28 5.16 5.99 27.38
CA LYS A 28 6.62 5.87 27.42
C LYS A 28 7.05 4.71 26.51
N GLY A 29 8.00 4.97 25.62
CA GLY A 29 8.50 3.99 24.66
C GLY A 29 7.61 3.79 23.42
N THR A 30 6.56 4.59 23.23
CA THR A 30 5.75 4.57 22.02
C THR A 30 5.97 5.81 21.15
N GLN A 31 5.54 5.71 19.90
CA GLN A 31 5.53 6.83 18.96
C GLN A 31 4.13 6.95 18.36
N ILE A 32 3.68 8.20 18.17
CA ILE A 32 2.50 8.53 17.40
C ILE A 32 2.97 9.07 16.06
N ALA A 33 2.53 8.46 14.96
CA ALA A 33 2.81 8.93 13.61
C ALA A 33 1.52 9.49 13.01
N LEU A 34 1.59 10.74 12.55
CA LEU A 34 0.52 11.37 11.78
C LEU A 34 0.90 11.40 10.30
N ILE A 35 -0.06 11.14 9.44
CA ILE A 35 0.08 11.33 8.00
C ILE A 35 -1.19 11.96 7.45
N GLY A 36 -1.03 12.93 6.57
CA GLY A 36 -2.13 13.64 5.95
C GLY A 36 -1.69 14.34 4.68
N ARG A 37 -2.63 15.05 4.07
CA ARG A 37 -2.38 15.90 2.91
C ARG A 37 -2.47 17.35 3.33
N TYR A 38 -1.73 18.21 2.64
CA TYR A 38 -1.89 19.65 2.77
C TYR A 38 -2.15 20.27 1.40
N ARG A 39 -2.75 21.45 1.41
CA ARG A 39 -2.97 22.28 0.23
C ARG A 39 -2.39 23.65 0.47
N ASN A 40 -1.49 24.07 -0.42
CA ASN A 40 -0.90 25.40 -0.37
C ASN A 40 -1.02 26.06 -1.73
N ALA A 41 -1.23 27.38 -1.75
CA ALA A 41 -1.15 28.20 -2.97
C ALA A 41 0.29 28.62 -3.30
N VAL A 42 1.16 28.68 -2.29
CA VAL A 42 2.58 29.04 -2.37
C VAL A 42 3.40 28.18 -1.41
N ASP A 43 4.73 28.19 -1.53
CA ASP A 43 5.60 27.52 -0.56
C ASP A 43 5.44 28.15 0.84
N LEU A 44 5.20 27.32 1.86
CA LEU A 44 5.14 27.78 3.25
C LEU A 44 6.45 27.42 3.96
N ASN A 45 7.23 28.45 4.30
CA ASN A 45 8.52 28.31 4.97
C ASN A 45 8.98 29.67 5.58
N PRO A 46 9.28 29.77 6.89
CA PRO A 46 9.13 28.72 7.91
C PRO A 46 7.69 28.64 8.45
N VAL A 47 7.27 27.44 8.85
CA VAL A 47 6.04 27.19 9.61
C VAL A 47 6.42 26.73 11.01
N ARG A 48 5.71 27.25 12.02
CA ARG A 48 5.80 26.80 13.42
C ARG A 48 4.59 25.93 13.74
N LEU A 49 4.84 24.68 14.11
CA LEU A 49 3.79 23.79 14.63
C LEU A 49 3.78 23.86 16.15
N SER A 50 2.63 23.65 16.77
CA SER A 50 2.54 23.50 18.23
C SER A 50 1.79 22.23 18.62
N LEU A 51 2.37 21.46 19.55
CA LEU A 51 1.74 20.29 20.14
C LEU A 51 1.40 20.62 21.60
N THR A 52 0.14 20.50 21.94
CA THR A 52 -0.34 20.65 23.32
C THR A 52 -0.79 19.29 23.86
N GLY A 53 -0.65 19.10 25.17
CA GLY A 53 -1.11 17.92 25.89
C GLY A 53 -0.99 18.12 27.39
N ARG A 54 -1.26 17.08 28.17
CA ARG A 54 -1.18 17.11 29.64
C ARG A 54 -0.25 16.05 30.19
N THR A 55 0.58 16.41 31.16
CA THR A 55 1.34 15.48 31.99
C THR A 55 0.79 15.55 33.41
N GLY A 56 -0.02 14.55 33.78
CA GLY A 56 -0.84 14.63 34.99
C GLY A 56 -1.85 15.77 34.88
N SER A 57 -1.86 16.69 35.85
CA SER A 57 -2.77 17.85 35.83
C SER A 57 -2.24 19.06 35.03
N ARG A 58 -0.94 19.10 34.72
CA ARG A 58 -0.28 20.24 34.09
C ARG A 58 -0.38 20.19 32.57
N ALA A 59 -0.79 21.29 31.96
CA ALA A 59 -0.72 21.46 30.51
C ALA A 59 0.74 21.73 30.09
N GLN A 60 1.14 21.16 28.95
CA GLN A 60 2.45 21.37 28.37
C GLN A 60 2.32 21.63 26.86
N THR A 61 3.16 22.53 26.36
CA THR A 61 3.20 22.92 24.94
C THR A 61 4.61 22.74 24.42
N PHE A 62 4.72 22.16 23.22
CA PHE A 62 5.95 21.99 22.48
C PHE A 62 5.84 22.72 21.15
N TYR A 63 6.91 23.41 20.75
CA TYR A 63 6.97 24.13 19.49
C TYR A 63 7.99 23.48 18.56
N TYR A 64 7.59 23.30 17.30
CA TYR A 64 8.45 22.78 16.24
C TYR A 64 8.64 23.89 15.22
N GLU A 65 9.79 24.54 15.28
CA GLU A 65 10.15 25.65 14.40
C GLU A 65 10.64 25.18 13.03
N ASN A 66 10.69 26.10 12.07
CA ASN A 66 11.37 25.93 10.77
C ASN A 66 10.86 24.75 9.92
N GLN A 67 9.58 24.42 10.04
CA GLN A 67 8.95 23.42 9.19
C GLN A 67 8.69 23.99 7.78
N ARG A 68 8.72 23.12 6.77
CA ARG A 68 8.59 23.51 5.36
C ARG A 68 7.50 22.68 4.69
N PHE A 69 6.60 23.36 4.00
CA PHE A 69 5.53 22.74 3.22
C PHE A 69 5.58 23.29 1.79
N PRO A 70 6.47 22.76 0.92
CA PRO A 70 6.62 23.22 -0.46
C PRO A 70 5.41 22.79 -1.31
N LEU A 71 5.16 23.46 -2.43
CA LEU A 71 4.13 23.07 -3.40
C LEU A 71 4.40 21.69 -4.00
N ARG A 72 5.68 21.38 -4.25
CA ARG A 72 6.12 20.11 -4.81
C ARG A 72 7.43 19.67 -4.16
N THR A 73 7.51 18.38 -3.87
CA THR A 73 8.75 17.74 -3.46
C THR A 73 8.76 16.31 -3.97
N GLU A 74 9.92 15.90 -4.44
CA GLU A 74 10.16 14.61 -5.06
C GLU A 74 10.98 13.67 -4.17
N LYS A 75 11.35 14.14 -2.99
CA LYS A 75 12.23 13.41 -2.07
C LYS A 75 11.55 12.23 -1.38
N ASN A 76 10.22 12.24 -1.29
CA ASN A 76 9.45 11.35 -0.44
C ASN A 76 8.31 10.66 -1.21
N ASP A 77 8.65 10.01 -2.31
CA ASP A 77 7.69 9.35 -3.21
C ASP A 77 6.94 8.17 -2.59
N PHE A 78 7.39 7.68 -1.42
CA PHE A 78 6.68 6.66 -0.65
C PHE A 78 5.49 7.22 0.15
N LEU A 79 5.46 8.53 0.44
CA LEU A 79 4.43 9.14 1.27
C LEU A 79 3.02 9.05 0.66
N PRO A 80 2.80 9.30 -0.64
CA PRO A 80 1.47 9.18 -1.25
C PRO A 80 0.85 7.78 -1.06
N ARG A 81 1.61 6.70 -1.32
CA ARG A 81 1.13 5.33 -1.11
C ARG A 81 0.87 5.06 0.37
N LEU A 82 1.77 5.49 1.27
CA LEU A 82 1.58 5.33 2.71
C LEU A 82 0.31 6.03 3.20
N TRP A 83 0.04 7.25 2.71
CA TRP A 83 -1.18 7.99 3.01
C TRP A 83 -2.41 7.26 2.48
N ALA A 84 -2.38 6.81 1.22
CA ALA A 84 -3.49 6.10 0.59
C ALA A 84 -3.84 4.81 1.34
N THR A 85 -2.86 4.03 1.78
CA THR A 85 -3.08 2.84 2.61
C THR A 85 -3.81 3.18 3.92
N ARG A 86 -3.44 4.30 4.58
CA ARG A 86 -4.14 4.76 5.80
C ARG A 86 -5.55 5.23 5.52
N ARG A 87 -5.77 5.97 4.43
CA ARG A 87 -7.11 6.42 4.00
C ARG A 87 -8.02 5.24 3.66
N VAL A 88 -7.54 4.26 2.89
CA VAL A 88 -8.26 3.02 2.56
C VAL A 88 -8.63 2.27 3.84
N GLY A 89 -7.69 2.07 4.77
CA GLY A 89 -7.98 1.40 6.04
C GLY A 89 -9.09 2.10 6.83
N TRP A 90 -9.07 3.44 6.88
CA TRP A 90 -10.13 4.21 7.51
C TRP A 90 -11.48 4.09 6.80
N LEU A 91 -11.50 4.14 5.46
CA LEU A 91 -12.72 3.98 4.66
C LEU A 91 -13.35 2.60 4.85
N MET A 92 -12.54 1.55 4.83
CA MET A 92 -13.00 0.17 5.10
C MET A 92 -13.59 0.03 6.50
N GLU A 93 -13.00 0.69 7.49
CA GLU A 93 -13.56 0.72 8.85
C GLU A 93 -14.90 1.47 8.93
N GLN A 94 -15.06 2.56 8.17
CA GLN A 94 -16.34 3.25 8.05
C GLN A 94 -17.40 2.37 7.38
N ILE A 95 -17.04 1.66 6.32
CA ILE A 95 -17.93 0.70 5.63
C ILE A 95 -18.36 -0.41 6.60
N ARG A 96 -17.42 -0.97 7.36
CA ARG A 96 -17.69 -2.03 8.34
C ARG A 96 -18.63 -1.56 9.46
N THR A 97 -18.50 -0.31 9.89
CA THR A 97 -19.27 0.24 11.03
C THR A 97 -20.63 0.79 10.61
N ASN A 98 -20.70 1.47 9.47
CA ASN A 98 -21.88 2.24 9.05
C ASN A 98 -22.61 1.64 7.84
N GLY A 99 -22.10 0.53 7.29
CA GLY A 99 -22.58 -0.07 6.06
C GLY A 99 -21.93 0.51 4.81
N GLU A 100 -22.12 -0.20 3.69
CA GLU A 100 -21.58 0.18 2.40
C GLU A 100 -22.32 1.37 1.81
N GLN A 101 -21.56 2.38 1.38
CA GLN A 101 -22.05 3.55 0.67
C GLN A 101 -21.25 3.71 -0.62
N ARG A 102 -21.93 4.12 -1.69
CA ARG A 102 -21.31 4.27 -3.01
C ARG A 102 -20.07 5.17 -2.97
N GLU A 103 -20.14 6.30 -2.29
CA GLU A 103 -19.02 7.24 -2.19
C GLU A 103 -17.79 6.63 -1.53
N LEU A 104 -17.97 5.90 -0.43
CA LEU A 104 -16.86 5.23 0.27
C LEU A 104 -16.25 4.13 -0.59
N ARG A 105 -17.09 3.31 -1.23
CA ARG A 105 -16.66 2.25 -2.14
C ARG A 105 -15.88 2.83 -3.31
N ASP A 106 -16.43 3.85 -3.97
CA ASP A 106 -15.82 4.46 -5.16
C ASP A 106 -14.48 5.11 -4.80
N GLU A 107 -14.34 5.72 -3.62
CA GLU A 107 -13.05 6.25 -3.14
C GLU A 107 -12.05 5.12 -2.81
N VAL A 108 -12.49 3.99 -2.24
CA VAL A 108 -11.61 2.83 -2.03
C VAL A 108 -11.11 2.27 -3.36
N VAL A 109 -11.97 2.19 -4.38
CA VAL A 109 -11.58 1.74 -5.73
C VAL A 109 -10.59 2.71 -6.37
N ASP A 110 -10.83 4.02 -6.28
CA ASP A 110 -9.93 5.05 -6.82
C ASP A 110 -8.54 4.96 -6.19
N LEU A 111 -8.47 4.95 -4.85
CA LEU A 111 -7.19 4.86 -4.13
C LEU A 111 -6.52 3.50 -4.35
N GLY A 112 -7.30 2.42 -4.35
CA GLY A 112 -6.83 1.06 -4.58
C GLY A 112 -6.15 0.92 -5.94
N THR A 113 -6.78 1.44 -6.98
CA THR A 113 -6.24 1.40 -8.35
C THR A 113 -5.09 2.39 -8.53
N ARG A 114 -5.20 3.62 -8.03
CA ARG A 114 -4.16 4.63 -8.21
C ARG A 114 -2.83 4.25 -7.54
N TYR A 115 -2.91 3.67 -6.35
CA TYR A 115 -1.73 3.38 -5.53
C TYR A 115 -1.36 1.89 -5.48
N GLY A 116 -2.03 1.03 -6.26
CA GLY A 116 -1.75 -0.40 -6.29
C GLY A 116 -2.00 -1.08 -4.94
N ILE A 117 -3.07 -0.69 -4.25
CA ILE A 117 -3.47 -1.25 -2.95
C ILE A 117 -4.53 -2.31 -3.21
N VAL A 118 -4.31 -3.52 -2.70
CA VAL A 118 -5.27 -4.62 -2.80
C VAL A 118 -6.38 -4.42 -1.78
N THR A 119 -7.62 -4.42 -2.26
CA THR A 119 -8.84 -4.26 -1.47
C THR A 119 -9.91 -5.23 -1.96
N PRO A 120 -10.95 -5.55 -1.16
CA PRO A 120 -12.09 -6.34 -1.63
C PRO A 120 -12.84 -5.74 -2.83
N TYR A 121 -12.60 -4.47 -3.14
CA TYR A 121 -13.24 -3.72 -4.22
C TYR A 121 -12.38 -3.60 -5.49
N THR A 122 -11.14 -4.07 -5.44
CA THR A 122 -10.19 -4.02 -6.56
C THR A 122 -9.79 -5.43 -6.96
N SER A 123 -10.16 -5.86 -8.16
CA SER A 123 -9.73 -7.14 -8.71
C SER A 123 -8.46 -6.96 -9.54
N TYR A 124 -7.40 -7.69 -9.19
CA TYR A 124 -6.22 -7.83 -10.03
C TYR A 124 -6.33 -9.16 -10.79
N LEU A 125 -6.45 -9.11 -12.11
CA LEU A 125 -6.23 -10.29 -12.95
C LEU A 125 -4.72 -10.58 -12.93
N ALA A 126 -4.32 -11.61 -12.19
CA ALA A 126 -2.98 -12.15 -12.31
C ALA A 126 -2.87 -12.82 -13.68
N LEU A 127 -2.22 -12.14 -14.63
CA LEU A 127 -1.72 -12.80 -15.82
C LEU A 127 -0.52 -13.63 -15.35
N GLU A 128 -0.67 -14.95 -15.32
CA GLU A 128 0.45 -15.86 -15.17
C GLU A 128 1.45 -15.53 -16.28
N SER A 129 2.70 -15.23 -15.91
CA SER A 129 3.77 -15.06 -16.88
C SER A 129 4.28 -16.45 -17.23
N ASP A 130 4.00 -16.91 -18.44
CA ASP A 130 4.47 -18.19 -18.99
C ASP A 130 6.01 -18.35 -18.97
N GLU A 131 6.75 -17.30 -18.61
CA GLU A 131 8.21 -17.28 -18.56
C GLU A 131 8.81 -18.00 -17.32
N ALA A 132 8.04 -18.21 -16.25
CA ALA A 132 8.55 -18.89 -15.05
C ALA A 132 8.69 -20.42 -15.19
N THR A 133 8.10 -21.02 -16.23
CA THR A 133 8.06 -22.48 -16.39
C THR A 133 9.27 -23.04 -17.15
N GLN A 134 10.06 -22.21 -17.83
CA GLN A 134 11.23 -22.69 -18.62
C GLN A 134 12.56 -22.69 -17.87
N ALA A 135 12.72 -21.97 -16.76
CA ALA A 135 14.00 -21.87 -16.05
C ALA A 135 14.29 -23.02 -15.07
N THR A 136 13.30 -23.84 -14.70
CA THR A 136 13.45 -24.87 -13.65
C THR A 136 13.60 -26.30 -14.20
N ALA A 137 13.42 -26.51 -15.50
CA ALA A 137 13.47 -27.84 -16.12
C ALA A 137 14.89 -28.34 -16.47
N GLY A 138 15.94 -27.52 -16.28
CA GLY A 138 17.31 -27.84 -16.74
C GLY A 138 18.24 -28.52 -15.72
N ASN A 139 17.95 -28.50 -14.42
CA ASN A 139 18.97 -28.79 -13.40
C ASN A 139 18.68 -29.92 -12.39
N GLN A 140 17.62 -30.71 -12.56
CA GLN A 140 17.30 -31.81 -11.62
C GLN A 140 17.67 -33.22 -12.10
N ALA A 141 18.39 -33.35 -13.21
CA ALA A 141 18.75 -34.65 -13.77
C ALA A 141 20.21 -35.05 -13.52
N ARG A 142 20.80 -34.78 -12.34
CA ARG A 142 22.15 -35.25 -11.98
C ARG A 142 22.37 -35.30 -10.45
N ASP A 143 21.61 -36.12 -9.73
CA ASP A 143 22.15 -36.73 -8.50
C ASP A 143 21.40 -37.98 -8.07
N GLY A 144 21.52 -39.03 -8.88
CA GLY A 144 21.12 -40.38 -8.54
C GLY A 144 22.33 -41.24 -8.21
N ARG A 145 22.76 -41.27 -6.93
CA ARG A 145 23.38 -42.43 -6.26
C ARG A 145 23.90 -42.05 -4.87
N ARG A 146 23.20 -42.48 -3.82
CA ARG A 146 23.78 -43.33 -2.75
C ARG A 146 22.65 -43.85 -1.84
N ARG A 147 22.40 -45.15 -2.00
CA ARG A 147 21.68 -46.01 -1.05
C ARG A 147 22.45 -46.05 0.27
N ASN A 148 21.74 -46.04 1.40
CA ASN A 148 22.02 -47.06 2.41
C ASN A 148 20.79 -47.39 3.26
N ASN A 149 20.60 -48.69 3.43
CA ASN A 149 19.54 -49.36 4.18
C ASN A 149 19.73 -49.18 5.68
N ILE A 150 18.63 -49.01 6.42
CA ILE A 150 18.45 -49.67 7.72
C ILE A 150 16.99 -50.14 7.80
N ALA A 151 16.83 -51.45 7.96
CA ALA A 151 15.56 -52.15 8.18
C ALA A 151 15.36 -52.37 9.68
N GLY A 152 14.10 -52.43 10.12
CA GLY A 152 13.71 -53.35 11.21
C GLY A 152 12.63 -52.90 12.20
N LEU A 153 11.60 -53.75 12.28
CA LEU A 153 10.59 -53.99 13.34
C LEU A 153 9.28 -53.17 13.26
N SER A 154 8.15 -53.77 12.83
CA SER A 154 7.24 -54.73 13.54
C SER A 154 6.42 -54.04 14.65
N GLY A 155 5.11 -54.19 14.84
CA GLY A 155 4.00 -54.94 14.23
C GLY A 155 2.69 -54.24 14.69
N ALA A 156 1.58 -54.35 13.95
CA ALA A 156 0.50 -55.33 14.12
C ALA A 156 -0.78 -54.70 14.71
N ASP A 157 -1.82 -54.80 13.89
CA ASP A 157 -3.23 -55.11 14.18
C ASP A 157 -4.24 -54.09 14.75
N ALA A 158 -5.30 -53.97 13.93
CA ALA A 158 -6.73 -54.10 14.25
C ALA A 158 -7.42 -52.95 15.02
N SER A 159 -8.68 -52.57 14.78
CA SER A 159 -9.71 -52.90 13.79
C SER A 159 -10.99 -52.11 14.19
N VAL A 160 -11.85 -51.75 13.22
CA VAL A 160 -13.33 -51.73 13.30
C VAL A 160 -14.06 -50.52 13.96
N SER A 161 -14.82 -49.79 13.12
CA SER A 161 -15.99 -48.90 13.37
C SER A 161 -17.26 -49.72 13.77
N PRO A 162 -18.53 -49.22 13.96
CA PRO A 162 -19.13 -47.87 13.71
C PRO A 162 -20.28 -47.40 14.67
N SER A 163 -20.86 -46.22 14.35
CA SER A 163 -22.25 -45.72 14.65
C SER A 163 -22.57 -45.29 16.11
N THR A 164 -23.44 -44.33 16.47
CA THR A 164 -24.50 -43.53 15.81
C THR A 164 -24.86 -42.32 16.71
N THR A 165 -25.41 -41.24 16.12
CA THR A 165 -26.42 -40.28 16.63
C THR A 165 -26.19 -39.50 17.94
N SER A 166 -26.10 -38.16 17.84
CA SER A 166 -27.07 -37.20 18.46
C SER A 166 -26.60 -35.74 18.33
N ARG A 167 -27.51 -34.86 17.86
CA ARG A 167 -27.42 -33.40 18.03
C ARG A 167 -27.71 -33.07 19.50
N PRO A 168 -27.12 -31.98 20.02
CA PRO A 168 -27.93 -31.03 20.79
C PRO A 168 -27.78 -29.58 20.31
N ALA A 169 -28.81 -28.81 20.65
CA ALA A 169 -29.04 -27.42 20.30
C ALA A 169 -28.03 -26.44 20.95
N VAL A 170 -27.81 -25.30 20.29
CA VAL A 170 -26.97 -24.20 20.79
C VAL A 170 -27.84 -23.20 21.55
N PRO A 171 -27.53 -22.85 22.82
CA PRO A 171 -28.22 -21.80 23.54
C PRO A 171 -27.64 -20.41 23.22
N LYS A 172 -28.52 -19.41 23.26
CA LYS A 172 -28.22 -17.96 23.23
C LYS A 172 -27.40 -17.59 24.49
N ALA A 173 -26.21 -17.02 24.32
CA ALA A 173 -25.41 -16.38 25.39
C ALA A 173 -24.88 -15.04 24.84
N ALA A 174 -25.38 -13.90 25.32
CA ALA A 174 -24.90 -13.16 26.49
C ALA A 174 -23.55 -12.47 26.23
N ALA A 175 -23.59 -11.14 26.26
CA ALA A 175 -22.46 -10.24 26.14
C ALA A 175 -21.32 -10.64 27.09
N ARG A 176 -20.13 -10.91 26.53
CA ARG A 176 -18.91 -11.14 27.31
C ARG A 176 -17.98 -9.94 27.17
N ALA A 177 -17.61 -9.39 28.32
CA ALA A 177 -16.58 -8.39 28.49
C ALA A 177 -15.30 -8.79 27.74
N THR A 178 -14.84 -7.89 26.87
CA THR A 178 -13.59 -8.00 26.12
C THR A 178 -12.43 -7.99 27.09
N THR A 179 -11.94 -9.16 27.48
CA THR A 179 -10.75 -9.29 28.31
C THR A 179 -9.52 -8.84 27.52
N GLY A 180 -8.55 -8.21 28.18
CA GLY A 180 -7.35 -7.64 27.53
C GLY A 180 -6.56 -8.62 26.66
N ALA A 181 -6.70 -9.93 26.88
CA ALA A 181 -6.14 -10.97 26.04
C ALA A 181 -6.70 -10.95 24.61
N VAL A 182 -8.00 -10.70 24.44
CA VAL A 182 -8.65 -10.61 23.12
C VAL A 182 -8.19 -9.37 22.37
N ALA A 183 -8.01 -8.24 23.06
CA ALA A 183 -7.50 -7.01 22.46
C ALA A 183 -6.02 -7.15 22.00
N VAL A 184 -5.19 -7.82 22.79
CA VAL A 184 -3.79 -8.12 22.42
C VAL A 184 -3.75 -9.09 21.23
N GLN A 185 -4.64 -10.07 21.19
CA GLN A 185 -4.70 -11.03 20.08
C GLN A 185 -5.21 -10.38 18.79
N GLN A 186 -6.17 -9.45 18.89
CA GLN A 186 -6.63 -8.63 17.77
C GLN A 186 -5.50 -7.73 17.25
N SER A 187 -4.78 -7.03 18.14
CA SER A 187 -3.64 -6.19 17.75
C SER A 187 -2.50 -6.97 17.07
N LYS A 188 -2.22 -8.20 17.53
CA LYS A 188 -1.26 -9.11 16.87
C LYS A 188 -1.73 -9.53 15.48
N ARG A 189 -3.02 -9.79 15.30
CA ARG A 189 -3.60 -10.10 13.97
C ARG A 189 -3.55 -8.90 13.05
N ASP A 190 -3.94 -7.72 13.52
CA ASP A 190 -3.90 -6.48 12.73
C ASP A 190 -2.46 -6.14 12.30
N ARG A 191 -1.48 -6.38 13.17
CA ARG A 191 -0.06 -6.21 12.86
C ARG A 191 0.45 -7.25 11.86
N ALA A 192 0.09 -8.52 12.05
CA ALA A 192 0.46 -9.59 11.12
C ALA A 192 -0.16 -9.35 9.72
N GLN A 193 -1.36 -8.78 9.68
CA GLN A 193 -2.04 -8.40 8.44
C GLN A 193 -1.41 -7.16 7.79
N GLN A 194 -0.90 -6.20 8.59
CA GLN A 194 -0.09 -5.09 8.08
C GLN A 194 1.29 -5.56 7.57
N GLU A 195 1.89 -6.56 8.22
CA GLU A 195 3.16 -7.16 7.78
C GLU A 195 2.96 -8.03 6.52
N SER A 196 1.85 -8.77 6.39
CA SER A 196 1.54 -9.56 5.17
C SER A 196 1.24 -8.68 3.96
N VAL A 197 0.52 -7.56 4.15
CA VAL A 197 0.30 -6.54 3.09
C VAL A 197 1.63 -5.93 2.62
N ARG A 198 2.64 -5.87 3.50
CA ARG A 198 3.98 -5.36 3.17
C ARG A 198 4.78 -6.34 2.30
N VAL A 199 4.60 -7.64 2.50
CA VAL A 199 5.33 -8.71 1.79
C VAL A 199 4.68 -9.05 0.44
N GLU A 200 3.34 -9.01 0.31
CA GLU A 200 2.66 -9.24 -0.98
C GLU A 200 2.84 -8.09 -1.99
N SER A 201 3.27 -6.91 -1.54
CA SER A 201 3.51 -5.76 -2.41
C SER A 201 4.74 -5.94 -3.33
N GLU A 202 5.65 -6.87 -3.04
CA GLU A 202 6.88 -7.10 -3.83
C GLU A 202 6.72 -8.15 -4.94
N SER A 203 5.64 -8.93 -4.93
CA SER A 203 5.34 -9.96 -5.93
C SER A 203 3.99 -9.70 -6.59
N SER A 204 3.86 -8.56 -7.28
CA SER A 204 2.70 -8.33 -8.13
C SER A 204 2.84 -9.11 -9.43
N ALA A 205 1.83 -9.94 -9.73
CA ALA A 205 1.65 -10.64 -11.00
C ALA A 205 1.99 -9.73 -12.20
N GLY A 206 2.52 -10.31 -13.28
CA GLY A 206 3.27 -9.64 -14.36
C GLY A 206 2.66 -8.40 -15.06
N GLY A 207 1.45 -7.99 -14.70
CA GLY A 207 0.74 -6.81 -15.22
C GLY A 207 0.70 -5.56 -14.32
N VAL A 208 1.27 -5.54 -13.11
CA VAL A 208 1.30 -4.32 -12.26
C VAL A 208 2.70 -4.04 -11.71
N ARG A 209 3.17 -2.80 -11.82
CA ARG A 209 4.47 -2.36 -11.30
C ARG A 209 4.39 -1.02 -10.61
N ALA A 210 5.15 -0.84 -9.53
CA ALA A 210 5.29 0.44 -8.84
C ALA A 210 6.68 1.04 -9.13
N VAL A 211 6.73 2.27 -9.65
CA VAL A 211 7.97 2.97 -10.03
C VAL A 211 7.86 4.44 -9.68
N GLY A 212 8.85 5.00 -8.97
CA GLY A 212 8.91 6.43 -8.64
C GLY A 212 7.66 6.99 -7.94
N GLY A 213 7.02 6.18 -7.08
CA GLY A 213 5.78 6.51 -6.38
C GLY A 213 4.49 6.37 -7.20
N LYS A 214 4.58 5.95 -8.46
CA LYS A 214 3.46 5.71 -9.37
C LYS A 214 3.18 4.24 -9.55
N THR A 215 1.93 3.92 -9.90
CA THR A 215 1.49 2.56 -10.23
C THR A 215 1.26 2.47 -11.72
N PHE A 216 1.80 1.44 -12.36
CA PHE A 216 1.64 1.17 -13.79
C PHE A 216 0.95 -0.17 -14.00
N TYR A 217 0.06 -0.18 -14.99
CA TYR A 217 -0.67 -1.35 -15.43
C TYR A 217 -0.27 -1.70 -16.85
N LEU A 218 0.11 -2.95 -17.10
CA LEU A 218 0.34 -3.45 -18.45
C LEU A 218 -1.03 -3.70 -19.10
N ARG A 219 -1.35 -2.94 -20.16
CA ARG A 219 -2.58 -3.07 -20.94
C ARG A 219 -2.20 -3.07 -22.41
N ASP A 220 -2.63 -4.09 -23.15
CA ASP A 220 -2.33 -4.21 -24.59
C ASP A 220 -0.83 -4.05 -24.91
N GLN A 221 0.05 -4.62 -24.08
CA GLN A 221 1.51 -4.51 -24.18
C GLN A 221 2.07 -3.08 -24.01
N VAL A 222 1.30 -2.18 -23.38
CA VAL A 222 1.69 -0.81 -23.03
C VAL A 222 1.63 -0.62 -21.52
N TRP A 223 2.73 -0.20 -20.91
CA TRP A 223 2.72 0.20 -19.50
C TRP A 223 2.01 1.54 -19.36
N THR A 224 0.89 1.56 -18.63
CA THR A 224 0.04 2.74 -18.49
C THR A 224 -0.03 3.17 -17.03
N ASP A 225 0.35 4.41 -16.75
CA ASP A 225 0.21 5.05 -15.44
C ASP A 225 -1.25 5.03 -14.97
N ALA A 226 -1.49 4.64 -13.72
CA ALA A 226 -2.81 4.61 -13.08
C ALA A 226 -3.50 5.98 -13.08
N GLU A 227 -2.74 7.08 -13.13
CA GLU A 227 -3.28 8.44 -13.21
C GLU A 227 -3.68 8.86 -14.64
N PHE A 228 -3.32 8.09 -15.66
CA PHE A 228 -3.69 8.38 -17.04
C PHE A 228 -5.19 8.21 -17.25
N LYS A 229 -5.84 9.27 -17.73
CA LYS A 229 -7.23 9.27 -18.15
C LYS A 229 -7.31 9.83 -19.57
N ALA A 230 -7.82 9.04 -20.51
CA ALA A 230 -7.86 9.40 -21.93
C ALA A 230 -8.73 10.65 -22.22
N ASP A 231 -9.69 10.93 -21.35
CA ASP A 231 -10.61 12.07 -21.43
C ASP A 231 -10.07 13.35 -20.77
N ALA A 232 -8.94 13.29 -20.04
CA ALA A 232 -8.42 14.43 -19.28
C ALA A 232 -7.85 15.58 -20.14
N ARG A 233 -7.73 15.41 -21.47
CA ARG A 233 -7.25 16.43 -22.43
C ARG A 233 -5.97 17.16 -21.99
N LEU A 234 -5.09 16.47 -21.27
CA LEU A 234 -3.80 17.01 -20.87
C LEU A 234 -2.91 17.17 -22.12
N PRO A 235 -1.99 18.14 -22.14
CA PRO A 235 -0.97 18.22 -23.17
C PRO A 235 -0.25 16.89 -23.30
N GLU A 236 -0.01 16.44 -24.54
CA GLU A 236 0.63 15.16 -24.82
C GLU A 236 1.93 15.34 -25.61
N THR A 237 2.93 14.54 -25.29
CA THR A 237 4.20 14.46 -26.01
C THR A 237 4.46 13.01 -26.37
N THR A 238 4.48 12.75 -27.67
CA THR A 238 4.75 11.41 -28.22
C THR A 238 6.23 11.31 -28.61
N LEU A 239 6.86 10.22 -28.22
CA LEU A 239 8.27 9.94 -28.43
C LEU A 239 8.41 8.54 -29.03
N THR A 240 9.46 8.36 -29.82
CA THR A 240 9.90 7.03 -30.27
C THR A 240 10.99 6.54 -29.33
N PHE A 241 10.90 5.28 -28.90
CA PHE A 241 11.89 4.67 -28.03
C PHE A 241 13.29 4.77 -28.63
N ALA A 242 14.25 5.18 -27.80
CA ALA A 242 15.66 5.35 -28.17
C ALA A 242 15.93 6.34 -29.32
N SER A 243 15.03 7.29 -29.60
CA SER A 243 15.31 8.40 -30.53
C SER A 243 16.14 9.53 -29.89
N ASP A 244 16.64 10.45 -30.72
CA ASP A 244 17.36 11.63 -30.22
C ASP A 244 16.48 12.51 -29.32
N ASP A 245 15.21 12.71 -29.68
CA ASP A 245 14.24 13.45 -28.87
C ASP A 245 13.96 12.78 -27.53
N TYR A 246 13.93 11.44 -27.51
CA TYR A 246 13.78 10.66 -26.28
C TYR A 246 14.95 10.92 -25.31
N PHE A 247 16.19 10.86 -25.80
CA PHE A 247 17.36 11.13 -24.96
C PHE A 247 17.50 12.62 -24.59
N ALA A 248 17.12 13.53 -25.48
CA ALA A 248 17.09 14.96 -25.20
C ALA A 248 16.10 15.29 -24.07
N LEU A 249 14.93 14.64 -24.04
CA LEU A 249 13.98 14.78 -22.96
C LEU A 249 14.54 14.22 -21.63
N LEU A 250 15.13 13.03 -21.63
CA LEU A 250 15.68 12.44 -20.41
C LEU A 250 16.82 13.26 -19.78
N LYS A 251 17.58 14.00 -20.58
CA LYS A 251 18.59 14.94 -20.05
C LYS A 251 17.96 16.12 -19.32
N ARG A 252 16.78 16.57 -19.76
CA ARG A 252 16.05 17.70 -19.17
C ARG A 252 15.21 17.27 -17.97
N GLU A 253 14.60 16.10 -18.06
CA GLU A 253 13.72 15.51 -17.04
C GLU A 253 14.20 14.09 -16.68
N PRO A 254 15.26 13.96 -15.86
CA PRO A 254 15.86 12.67 -15.55
C PRO A 254 14.90 11.67 -14.90
N ARG A 255 13.91 12.17 -14.15
CA ARG A 255 12.89 11.35 -13.48
C ARG A 255 12.02 10.54 -14.45
N LEU A 256 11.88 10.99 -15.70
CA LEU A 256 11.16 10.21 -16.71
C LEU A 256 11.89 8.90 -17.07
N ALA A 257 13.21 8.82 -16.83
CA ALA A 257 14.00 7.62 -17.12
C ALA A 257 13.52 6.42 -16.29
N ASP A 258 13.18 6.64 -15.01
CA ASP A 258 12.66 5.60 -14.12
C ASP A 258 11.39 4.96 -14.72
N PHE A 259 10.48 5.79 -15.23
CA PHE A 259 9.22 5.32 -15.82
C PHE A 259 9.44 4.65 -17.17
N PHE A 260 10.29 5.22 -18.03
CA PHE A 260 10.54 4.66 -19.36
C PHE A 260 11.35 3.36 -19.32
N ALA A 261 12.07 3.08 -18.23
CA ALA A 261 12.73 1.79 -18.01
C ALA A 261 11.75 0.60 -17.92
N LEU A 262 10.44 0.84 -17.79
CA LEU A 262 9.42 -0.20 -17.80
C LEU A 262 9.33 -0.96 -19.13
N GLY A 263 9.67 -0.33 -20.25
CA GLY A 263 9.70 -0.97 -21.57
C GLY A 263 9.66 0.02 -22.74
N GLU A 264 9.55 -0.51 -23.96
CA GLU A 264 9.52 0.29 -25.19
C GLU A 264 8.20 1.03 -25.43
N ARG A 265 7.14 0.65 -24.69
CA ARG A 265 5.80 1.24 -24.79
C ARG A 265 5.31 1.66 -23.40
N VAL A 266 5.30 2.97 -23.15
CA VAL A 266 4.95 3.54 -21.85
C VAL A 266 4.10 4.80 -22.01
N ILE A 267 3.04 4.92 -21.23
CA ILE A 267 2.24 6.14 -21.06
C ILE A 267 2.36 6.57 -19.61
N VAL A 268 2.87 7.77 -19.37
CA VAL A 268 3.02 8.34 -18.02
C VAL A 268 2.47 9.75 -17.93
N VAL A 269 1.76 10.06 -16.85
CA VAL A 269 1.35 11.44 -16.54
C VAL A 269 2.38 12.03 -15.60
N TYR A 270 3.14 13.01 -16.08
CA TYR A 270 4.18 13.66 -15.28
C TYR A 270 4.07 15.17 -15.40
N GLN A 271 4.05 15.86 -14.25
CA GLN A 271 3.93 17.31 -14.15
C GLN A 271 2.78 17.91 -14.98
N GLY A 272 1.62 17.22 -15.04
CA GLY A 272 0.44 17.70 -15.77
C GLY A 272 0.49 17.51 -17.29
N ARG A 273 1.44 16.70 -17.79
CA ARG A 273 1.58 16.34 -19.21
C ARG A 273 1.58 14.81 -19.35
N VAL A 274 1.01 14.32 -20.45
CA VAL A 274 1.10 12.92 -20.85
C VAL A 274 2.35 12.75 -21.71
N TYR A 275 3.19 11.78 -21.36
CA TYR A 275 4.30 11.33 -22.20
C TYR A 275 3.98 9.93 -22.70
N ARG A 276 3.97 9.76 -24.02
CA ARG A 276 3.74 8.48 -24.68
C ARG A 276 5.00 8.06 -25.43
N VAL A 277 5.62 6.98 -25.00
CA VAL A 277 6.73 6.34 -25.71
C VAL A 277 6.17 5.18 -26.51
N ASN A 278 6.45 5.16 -27.81
CA ASN A 278 6.12 4.05 -28.70
C ASN A 278 7.41 3.34 -29.12
N ALA A 279 7.33 2.03 -29.36
CA ALA A 279 8.46 1.26 -29.88
C ALA A 279 8.94 1.83 -31.22
N ALA A 280 10.24 1.69 -31.49
CA ALA A 280 10.79 2.06 -32.79
C ALA A 280 10.16 1.18 -33.88
N THR A 281 9.72 1.80 -34.98
CA THR A 281 9.30 1.06 -36.17
C THR A 281 10.51 0.33 -36.71
N LYS A 282 10.45 -1.00 -36.81
CA LYS A 282 11.48 -1.81 -37.47
C LYS A 282 11.41 -1.66 -38.98
#